data_AF-A0A6G4ZWQ8-F1
#
_entry.id   AF-A0A6G4ZWQ8-F1
#
_cell.length_a   1.000
_cell.length_b   1.000
_cell.length_c   1.000
_cell.angle_alpha   90.00
_cell.angle_beta   90.00
_cell.angle_gamma   90.00
#
_symmetry.space_group_name_H-M   'P 1'
#
loop_
_entity.id
_entity.type
_entity.pdbx_description
1 polymer ?
#
loop_
_entity_poly.entity_id
_entity_poly.type
_entity_poly.pdbx_seq_one_letter_code
_entity_poly.pdbx_strand_id
1 'polypeptide(L)'
;VSFLQEELEEDRSKKTKQKKQHASSVHQGIIDAELQSRIEENEKLHLQVSAAELEHRETVEKLEAKLEEVQQVLATHEDQLSDAVTKREEQINRLTQERAKLELKLKSCEKELKEVSLKNELSESKLAELTVRLEKELQEAKTIIEQNVHFRDAGDGRAPGMDVPVTWHSYESSVRSLLWQLAELVPELSQTLSTLHTYAEQRVRLLLTGAICGLDPQLAQGPLQVFAQHLHGNVAYLQPIEEAYQAYFDTICQRELYILDGGPTLSPLSAALCRYVSYLHKLLPYVALSLRAGASSPTSEVKCHELRAKLGHVVNRVVIKFDKMSRYLLLLSTKGCEPGSNTCRCAGYLAVVGKLVGITKCLWDDF
;
A
#
# COMPACT_ATOMS: atom_id res chain seq x y z
N VAL A 1 16.69 -68.66 42.19
CA VAL A 1 16.31 -69.07 43.56
C VAL A 1 16.01 -70.57 43.69
N SER A 2 15.71 -71.34 42.63
CA SER A 2 15.41 -72.79 42.78
C SER A 2 16.63 -73.71 42.85
N PHE A 3 17.79 -73.33 42.31
CA PHE A 3 18.95 -74.25 42.22
C PHE A 3 19.63 -74.51 43.59
N LEU A 4 19.67 -73.50 44.47
CA LEU A 4 20.29 -73.61 45.79
C LEU A 4 19.42 -74.33 46.84
N GLN A 5 18.14 -74.56 46.55
CA GLN A 5 17.26 -75.37 47.41
C GLN A 5 17.31 -76.86 47.04
N GLU A 6 17.62 -77.19 45.79
CA GLU A 6 17.76 -78.57 45.32
C GLU A 6 19.00 -79.26 45.91
N GLU A 7 20.11 -78.53 46.07
CA GLU A 7 21.35 -79.05 46.69
C GLU A 7 21.22 -79.29 48.21
N LEU A 8 20.39 -78.50 48.90
CA LEU A 8 20.20 -78.60 50.36
C LEU A 8 19.28 -79.77 50.78
N GLU A 9 18.46 -80.29 49.87
CA GLU A 9 17.59 -81.45 50.14
C GLU A 9 18.27 -82.80 49.86
N GLU A 10 19.24 -82.88 48.95
CA GLU A 10 20.00 -84.12 48.69
C GLU A 10 20.83 -84.57 49.90
N ASP A 11 21.35 -83.62 50.70
CA ASP A 11 22.24 -83.92 51.84
C ASP A 11 21.51 -84.45 53.09
N ARG A 12 20.17 -84.37 53.15
CA ARG A 12 19.41 -84.84 54.32
C ARG A 12 19.06 -86.33 54.31
N SER A 13 19.37 -87.06 53.24
CA SER A 13 18.90 -88.44 53.07
C SER A 13 20.02 -89.47 52.84
N LYS A 14 20.87 -89.71 53.85
CA LYS A 14 21.57 -91.01 54.07
C LYS A 14 22.24 -91.08 55.46
N LYS A 15 21.58 -91.75 56.42
CA LYS A 15 22.22 -92.32 57.62
C LYS A 15 22.61 -93.78 57.37
N THR A 16 23.85 -94.20 57.59
CA THR A 16 24.17 -95.56 58.09
C THR A 16 25.53 -95.60 58.81
N LYS A 17 25.59 -96.37 59.91
CA LYS A 17 26.72 -96.59 60.85
C LYS A 17 27.90 -97.35 60.21
N GLN A 18 29.16 -97.00 60.56
CA GLN A 18 30.09 -97.77 61.42
C GLN A 18 31.57 -97.37 61.26
N LYS A 19 32.30 -97.57 62.38
CA LYS A 19 33.75 -97.78 62.58
C LYS A 19 34.72 -96.58 62.54
N LYS A 20 35.09 -96.18 63.77
CA LYS A 20 36.38 -95.60 64.15
C LYS A 20 37.55 -96.37 63.52
N GLN A 21 38.37 -95.68 62.73
CA GLN A 21 39.78 -95.97 62.56
C GLN A 21 40.55 -94.64 62.63
N HIS A 22 41.58 -94.62 63.46
CA HIS A 22 42.43 -93.47 63.76
C HIS A 22 43.20 -93.03 62.49
N ALA A 23 42.96 -91.80 62.05
CA ALA A 23 43.87 -91.11 61.14
C ALA A 23 45.07 -90.56 61.93
N SER A 24 46.27 -90.75 61.40
CA SER A 24 47.52 -90.17 61.87
C SER A 24 47.43 -88.64 61.90
N SER A 25 47.77 -88.02 63.04
CA SER A 25 47.54 -86.59 63.32
C SER A 25 48.32 -85.58 62.46
N VAL A 26 49.24 -86.05 61.61
CA VAL A 26 50.01 -85.18 60.69
C VAL A 26 49.26 -84.95 59.37
N HIS A 27 48.49 -85.94 58.88
CA HIS A 27 47.74 -85.80 57.62
C HIS A 27 46.50 -84.92 57.78
N GLN A 28 45.88 -84.87 58.96
CA GLN A 28 44.73 -84.01 59.22
C GLN A 28 45.09 -82.52 59.17
N GLY A 29 46.24 -82.13 59.74
CA GLY A 29 46.68 -80.72 59.74
C GLY A 29 47.08 -80.18 58.37
N ILE A 30 47.59 -81.04 57.47
CA ILE A 30 47.90 -80.66 56.07
C ILE A 30 46.60 -80.44 55.28
N ILE A 31 45.60 -81.32 55.49
CA ILE A 31 44.28 -81.22 54.86
C ILE A 31 43.55 -79.96 55.35
N ASP A 32 43.58 -79.69 56.66
CA ASP A 32 42.93 -78.52 57.25
C ASP A 32 43.58 -77.21 56.79
N ALA A 33 44.92 -77.18 56.63
CA ALA A 33 45.64 -76.03 56.08
C ALA A 33 45.36 -75.80 54.58
N GLU A 34 45.27 -76.88 53.79
CA GLU A 34 44.87 -76.79 52.37
C GLU A 34 43.41 -76.32 52.25
N LEU A 35 42.53 -76.83 53.11
CA LEU A 35 41.13 -76.41 53.15
C LEU A 35 41.00 -74.94 53.52
N GLN A 36 41.76 -74.46 54.49
CA GLN A 36 41.78 -73.05 54.88
C GLN A 36 42.35 -72.15 53.77
N SER A 37 43.42 -72.57 53.09
CA SER A 37 43.95 -71.86 51.91
C SER A 37 42.91 -71.79 50.78
N ARG A 38 42.15 -72.86 50.55
CA ARG A 38 41.07 -72.86 49.55
C ARG A 38 39.90 -71.97 49.95
N ILE A 39 39.55 -71.89 51.24
CA ILE A 39 38.52 -70.97 51.74
C ILE A 39 38.96 -69.52 51.52
N GLU A 40 40.18 -69.17 51.91
CA GLU A 40 40.72 -67.81 51.72
C GLU A 40 40.82 -67.43 50.23
N GLU A 41 41.22 -68.37 49.36
CA GLU A 41 41.23 -68.18 47.92
C GLU A 41 39.80 -67.99 47.36
N ASN A 42 38.83 -68.76 47.84
CA ASN A 42 37.44 -68.66 47.41
C ASN A 42 36.79 -67.35 47.88
N GLU A 43 37.08 -66.89 49.10
CA GLU A 43 36.67 -65.57 49.58
C GLU A 43 37.25 -64.44 48.71
N LYS A 44 38.53 -64.54 48.32
CA LYS A 44 39.16 -63.59 47.41
C LYS A 44 38.54 -63.62 46.02
N LEU A 45 38.23 -64.80 45.48
CA LEU A 45 37.54 -64.95 44.20
C LEU A 45 36.12 -64.39 44.26
N HIS A 46 35.37 -64.63 45.34
CA HIS A 46 34.05 -64.05 45.54
C HIS A 46 34.08 -62.53 45.58
N LEU A 47 35.07 -61.93 46.27
CA LEU A 47 35.26 -60.48 46.26
C LEU A 47 35.61 -59.96 44.86
N GLN A 48 36.47 -60.65 44.12
CA GLN A 48 36.85 -60.24 42.77
C GLN A 48 35.68 -60.34 41.79
N VAL A 49 34.90 -61.42 41.86
CA VAL A 49 33.68 -61.61 41.05
C VAL A 49 32.66 -60.54 41.42
N SER A 50 32.40 -60.31 42.71
CA SER A 50 31.47 -59.27 43.16
C SER A 50 31.89 -57.87 42.70
N ALA A 51 33.19 -57.56 42.72
CA ALA A 51 33.70 -56.28 42.24
C ALA A 51 33.55 -56.14 40.71
N ALA A 52 33.88 -57.19 39.96
CA ALA A 52 33.72 -57.22 38.50
C ALA A 52 32.24 -57.15 38.08
N GLU A 53 31.34 -57.81 38.81
CA GLU A 53 29.90 -57.74 38.60
C GLU A 53 29.35 -56.34 38.85
N LEU A 54 29.86 -55.64 39.87
CA LEU A 54 29.46 -54.27 40.18
C LEU A 54 29.96 -53.30 39.10
N GLU A 55 31.23 -53.40 38.68
CA GLU A 55 31.77 -52.58 37.59
C GLU A 55 31.01 -52.84 36.29
N HIS A 56 30.74 -54.10 35.96
CA HIS A 56 29.95 -54.46 34.79
C HIS A 56 28.53 -53.85 34.86
N ARG A 57 27.86 -53.97 36.01
CA ARG A 57 26.54 -53.37 36.23
C ARG A 57 26.56 -51.86 36.00
N GLU A 58 27.54 -51.15 36.56
CA GLU A 58 27.69 -49.72 36.32
C GLU A 58 27.93 -49.37 34.84
N THR A 59 28.70 -50.18 34.12
CA THR A 59 28.92 -49.96 32.69
C THR A 59 27.65 -50.18 31.86
N VAL A 60 26.86 -51.19 32.21
CA VAL A 60 25.58 -51.48 31.56
C VAL A 60 24.60 -50.34 31.80
N GLU A 61 24.44 -49.89 33.05
CA GLU A 61 23.55 -48.76 33.39
C GLU A 61 23.96 -47.48 32.64
N LYS A 62 25.26 -47.18 32.54
CA LYS A 62 25.76 -46.02 31.78
C LYS A 62 25.47 -46.14 30.27
N LEU A 63 25.55 -47.34 29.71
CA LEU A 63 25.26 -47.57 28.29
C LEU A 63 23.76 -47.54 28.01
N GLU A 64 22.93 -48.09 28.90
CA GLU A 64 21.48 -48.03 28.83
C GLU A 64 20.98 -46.59 28.90
N ALA A 65 21.49 -45.78 29.84
CA ALA A 65 21.15 -44.35 29.93
C ALA A 65 21.51 -43.58 28.65
N LYS A 66 22.69 -43.83 28.08
CA LYS A 66 23.10 -43.23 26.80
C LYS A 66 22.24 -43.69 25.63
N LEU A 67 21.83 -44.95 25.62
CA LEU A 67 20.96 -45.51 24.59
C LEU A 67 19.58 -44.83 24.64
N GLU A 68 19.02 -44.67 25.83
CA GLU A 68 17.74 -43.98 26.05
C GLU A 68 17.82 -42.51 25.62
N GLU A 69 18.89 -41.79 25.98
CA GLU A 69 19.12 -40.41 25.54
C GLU A 69 19.18 -40.30 24.01
N VAL A 70 19.95 -41.16 23.36
CA VAL A 70 20.08 -41.17 21.89
C VAL A 70 18.75 -41.52 21.22
N GLN A 71 18.00 -42.48 21.76
CA GLN A 71 16.68 -42.84 21.24
C GLN A 71 15.69 -41.68 21.35
N GLN A 72 15.69 -40.97 22.48
CA GLN A 72 14.84 -39.80 22.68
C GLN A 72 15.20 -38.67 21.70
N VAL A 73 16.50 -38.38 21.52
CA VAL A 73 16.96 -37.37 20.56
C VAL A 73 16.55 -37.76 19.14
N LEU A 74 16.74 -39.02 18.73
CA LEU A 74 16.34 -39.50 17.41
C LEU A 74 14.83 -39.33 17.17
N ALA A 75 13.99 -39.73 18.13
CA ALA A 75 12.54 -39.58 18.02
C ALA A 75 12.14 -38.10 17.84
N THR A 76 12.72 -37.18 18.62
CA THR A 76 12.46 -35.75 18.46
C THR A 76 12.91 -35.20 17.11
N HIS A 77 14.02 -35.72 16.57
CA HIS A 77 14.56 -35.28 15.30
C HIS A 77 13.73 -35.82 14.12
N GLU A 78 13.19 -37.04 14.23
CA GLU A 78 12.24 -37.62 13.28
C GLU A 78 10.92 -36.84 13.24
N ASP A 79 10.37 -36.48 14.41
CA ASP A 79 9.18 -35.63 14.50
C ASP A 79 9.39 -34.26 13.85
N GLN A 80 10.51 -33.59 14.15
CA GLN A 80 10.86 -32.31 13.54
C GLN A 80 11.04 -32.42 12.02
N LEU A 81 11.63 -33.51 11.53
CA LEU A 81 11.81 -33.75 10.10
C LEU A 81 10.45 -33.97 9.41
N SER A 82 9.57 -34.78 10.01
CA SER A 82 8.21 -35.01 9.52
C SER A 82 7.40 -33.72 9.44
N ASP A 83 7.45 -32.89 10.50
CA ASP A 83 6.83 -31.56 10.53
C ASP A 83 7.40 -30.62 9.46
N ALA A 84 8.71 -30.68 9.21
CA ALA A 84 9.35 -29.88 8.17
C ALA A 84 8.92 -30.33 6.77
N VAL A 85 8.85 -31.64 6.52
CA VAL A 85 8.41 -32.21 5.25
C VAL A 85 6.96 -31.82 4.95
N THR A 86 6.05 -32.03 5.90
CA THR A 86 4.62 -31.68 5.73
C THR A 86 4.42 -30.18 5.44
N LYS A 87 5.13 -29.30 6.16
CA LYS A 87 5.09 -27.85 5.89
C LYS A 87 5.59 -27.48 4.50
N ARG A 88 6.64 -28.15 4.01
CA ARG A 88 7.17 -27.92 2.66
C ARG A 88 6.22 -28.45 1.59
N GLU A 89 5.60 -29.60 1.80
CA GLU A 89 4.58 -30.14 0.90
C GLU A 89 3.36 -29.22 0.79
N GLU A 90 2.86 -28.71 1.92
CA GLU A 90 1.78 -27.71 1.91
C GLU A 90 2.17 -26.45 1.13
N GLN A 91 3.39 -25.95 1.31
CA GLN A 91 3.88 -24.79 0.59
C GLN A 91 3.96 -25.05 -0.91
N ILE A 92 4.47 -26.22 -1.32
CA ILE A 92 4.53 -26.63 -2.74
C ILE A 92 3.12 -26.68 -3.33
N ASN A 93 2.15 -27.26 -2.61
CA ASN A 93 0.76 -27.35 -3.07
C ASN A 93 0.12 -25.97 -3.25
N ARG A 94 0.31 -25.06 -2.28
CA ARG A 94 -0.18 -23.67 -2.38
C ARG A 94 0.43 -22.95 -3.58
N LEU A 95 1.75 -23.01 -3.74
CA LEU A 95 2.45 -22.38 -4.86
C LEU A 95 2.04 -22.96 -6.22
N THR A 96 1.79 -24.27 -6.28
CA THR A 96 1.32 -24.94 -7.51
C THR A 96 -0.09 -24.46 -7.89
N GLN A 97 -0.98 -24.30 -6.92
CA GLN A 97 -2.33 -23.77 -7.15
C GLN A 97 -2.28 -22.29 -7.58
N GLU A 98 -1.46 -21.47 -6.94
CA GLU A 98 -1.28 -20.06 -7.30
C GLU A 98 -0.72 -19.92 -8.72
N ARG A 99 0.28 -20.73 -9.07
CA ARG A 99 0.84 -20.79 -10.42
C ARG A 99 -0.23 -21.12 -11.46
N ALA A 100 -1.04 -22.16 -11.24
CA ALA A 100 -2.13 -22.52 -12.16
C ALA A 100 -3.15 -21.39 -12.34
N LYS A 101 -3.50 -20.68 -11.26
CA LYS A 101 -4.41 -19.53 -11.29
C LYS A 101 -3.81 -18.36 -12.08
N LEU A 102 -2.52 -18.09 -11.93
CA LEU A 102 -1.82 -17.04 -12.67
C LEU A 102 -1.69 -17.38 -14.15
N GLU A 103 -1.41 -18.64 -14.51
CA GLU A 103 -1.35 -19.10 -15.90
C GLU A 103 -2.71 -18.93 -16.61
N LEU A 104 -3.82 -19.20 -15.93
CA LEU A 104 -5.17 -18.95 -16.48
C LEU A 104 -5.44 -17.46 -16.70
N LYS A 105 -5.08 -16.61 -15.73
CA LYS A 105 -5.23 -15.16 -15.86
C LYS A 105 -4.39 -14.61 -17.02
N LEU A 106 -3.15 -15.08 -17.15
CA LEU A 106 -2.26 -14.69 -18.24
C LEU A 106 -2.89 -15.02 -19.60
N LYS A 107 -3.38 -16.25 -19.79
CA LYS A 107 -4.07 -16.65 -21.02
C LYS A 107 -5.31 -15.81 -21.32
N SER A 108 -6.07 -15.42 -20.30
CA SER A 108 -7.23 -14.52 -20.47
C SER A 108 -6.78 -13.14 -20.95
N CYS A 109 -5.79 -12.55 -20.30
CA CYS A 109 -5.25 -11.25 -20.67
C CYS A 109 -4.63 -11.25 -22.08
N GLU A 110 -3.93 -12.32 -22.47
CA GLU A 110 -3.38 -12.48 -23.82
C GLU A 110 -4.48 -12.52 -24.88
N LYS A 111 -5.62 -13.16 -24.58
CA LYS A 111 -6.77 -13.19 -25.48
C LYS A 111 -7.40 -11.81 -25.62
N GLU A 112 -7.63 -11.12 -24.51
CA GLU A 112 -8.18 -9.75 -24.50
C GLU A 112 -7.28 -8.78 -25.25
N LEU A 113 -5.96 -8.88 -25.08
CA LEU A 113 -4.99 -8.06 -25.78
C LEU A 113 -5.08 -8.25 -27.31
N LYS A 114 -5.20 -9.50 -27.78
CA LYS A 114 -5.39 -9.80 -29.21
C LYS A 114 -6.70 -9.22 -29.76
N GLU A 115 -7.79 -9.31 -29.00
CA GLU A 115 -9.08 -8.73 -29.38
C GLU A 115 -9.02 -7.20 -29.47
N VAL A 116 -8.33 -6.54 -28.54
CA VAL A 116 -8.14 -5.08 -28.55
C VAL A 116 -7.23 -4.67 -29.71
N SER A 117 -6.14 -5.39 -29.97
CA SER A 117 -5.25 -5.13 -31.11
C SER A 117 -6.02 -5.15 -32.44
N LEU A 118 -6.83 -6.18 -32.66
CA LEU A 118 -7.62 -6.32 -33.88
C LEU A 118 -8.68 -5.21 -34.02
N LYS A 119 -9.30 -4.78 -32.91
CA LYS A 119 -10.23 -3.64 -32.91
C LYS A 119 -9.50 -2.32 -33.23
N ASN A 120 -8.29 -2.14 -32.72
CA ASN A 120 -7.48 -0.96 -32.98
C ASN A 120 -7.11 -0.87 -34.46
N GLU A 121 -6.58 -1.96 -35.05
CA GLU A 121 -6.26 -2.05 -36.48
C GLU A 121 -7.47 -1.72 -37.38
N LEU A 122 -8.66 -2.24 -37.03
CA LEU A 122 -9.89 -1.94 -37.76
C LEU A 122 -10.26 -0.45 -37.67
N SER A 123 -10.06 0.17 -36.49
CA SER A 123 -10.37 1.58 -36.29
C SER A 123 -9.39 2.51 -37.02
N GLU A 124 -8.11 2.16 -37.02
CA GLU A 124 -7.07 2.88 -37.77
C GLU A 124 -7.31 2.81 -39.27
N SER A 125 -7.68 1.62 -39.78
CA SER A 125 -8.05 1.45 -41.19
C SER A 125 -9.24 2.32 -41.60
N LYS A 126 -10.30 2.38 -40.78
CA LYS A 126 -11.46 3.26 -41.01
C LYS A 126 -11.10 4.74 -40.97
N LEU A 127 -10.22 5.13 -40.04
CA LEU A 127 -9.77 6.51 -39.93
C LEU A 127 -8.97 6.92 -41.17
N ALA A 128 -8.05 6.07 -41.63
CA ALA A 128 -7.30 6.30 -42.87
C ALA A 128 -8.23 6.45 -44.09
N GLU A 129 -9.24 5.58 -44.21
CA GLU A 129 -10.24 5.66 -45.28
C GLU A 129 -11.02 6.99 -45.25
N LEU A 130 -11.47 7.42 -44.06
CA LEU A 130 -12.21 8.67 -43.89
C LEU A 130 -11.34 9.89 -44.19
N THR A 131 -10.08 9.90 -43.76
CA THR A 131 -9.15 10.99 -44.05
C THR A 131 -8.97 11.18 -45.56
N VAL A 132 -8.70 10.09 -46.29
CA VAL A 132 -8.55 10.15 -47.76
C VAL A 132 -9.84 10.64 -48.43
N ARG A 133 -11.01 10.19 -47.96
CA ARG A 133 -12.30 10.64 -48.49
C ARG A 133 -12.53 12.13 -48.26
N LEU A 134 -12.30 12.62 -47.04
CA LEU A 134 -12.48 14.02 -46.68
C LEU A 134 -11.48 14.92 -47.41
N GLU A 135 -10.23 14.50 -47.59
CA GLU A 135 -9.25 15.22 -48.40
C GLU A 135 -9.72 15.36 -49.85
N LYS A 136 -10.28 14.29 -50.40
CA LYS A 136 -10.86 14.32 -51.75
C LYS A 136 -12.03 15.29 -51.85
N GLU A 137 -13.00 15.21 -50.93
CA GLU A 137 -14.16 16.10 -50.88
C GLU A 137 -13.75 17.56 -50.68
N LEU A 138 -12.74 17.81 -49.83
CA LEU A 138 -12.17 19.15 -49.62
C LEU A 138 -11.55 19.68 -50.91
N GLN A 139 -10.78 18.85 -51.62
CA GLN A 139 -10.15 19.25 -52.86
C GLN A 139 -11.18 19.53 -53.95
N GLU A 140 -12.22 18.68 -54.06
CA GLU A 140 -13.35 18.91 -54.96
C GLU A 140 -14.05 20.24 -54.62
N ALA A 141 -14.37 20.50 -53.35
CA ALA A 141 -14.98 21.76 -52.90
C ALA A 141 -14.10 22.98 -53.21
N LYS A 142 -12.79 22.89 -52.98
CA LYS A 142 -11.84 23.96 -53.34
C LYS A 142 -11.86 24.26 -54.83
N THR A 143 -11.82 23.23 -55.68
CA THR A 143 -11.87 23.43 -57.13
C THR A 143 -13.19 24.06 -57.58
N ILE A 144 -14.32 23.68 -56.98
CA ILE A 144 -15.63 24.28 -57.25
C ILE A 144 -15.62 25.77 -56.89
N ILE A 145 -15.07 26.12 -55.71
CA ILE A 145 -14.98 27.52 -55.26
C ILE A 145 -14.10 28.33 -56.22
N GLU A 146 -12.91 27.83 -56.55
CA GLU A 146 -11.98 28.52 -57.47
C GLU A 146 -12.59 28.75 -58.85
N GLN A 147 -13.41 27.82 -59.34
CA GLN A 147 -14.04 27.91 -60.66
C GLN A 147 -15.29 28.79 -60.68
N ASN A 148 -16.08 28.81 -59.59
CA ASN A 148 -17.42 29.42 -59.58
C ASN A 148 -17.53 30.70 -58.74
N VAL A 149 -16.53 31.05 -57.94
CA VAL A 149 -16.53 32.29 -57.14
C VAL A 149 -15.59 33.32 -57.77
N HIS A 150 -16.17 34.25 -58.54
CA HIS A 150 -15.43 35.36 -59.18
C HIS A 150 -15.19 36.56 -58.25
N PHE A 151 -15.90 36.65 -57.12
CA PHE A 151 -15.67 37.67 -56.12
C PHE A 151 -14.59 37.20 -55.15
N ARG A 152 -13.37 37.70 -55.36
CA ARG A 152 -12.25 37.49 -54.44
C ARG A 152 -12.22 38.68 -53.49
N ASP A 153 -12.74 38.47 -52.29
CA ASP A 153 -12.65 39.46 -51.21
C ASP A 153 -11.21 39.49 -50.68
N ALA A 154 -10.32 40.10 -51.46
CA ALA A 154 -8.99 40.49 -51.03
C ALA A 154 -9.07 41.99 -50.74
N GLY A 155 -9.32 42.32 -49.47
CA GLY A 155 -9.55 43.67 -48.98
C GLY A 155 -8.52 44.67 -49.52
N ASP A 156 -9.02 45.78 -50.08
CA ASP A 156 -8.19 46.83 -50.68
C ASP A 156 -7.50 47.76 -49.64
N GLY A 157 -7.57 47.40 -48.35
CA GLY A 157 -6.93 48.13 -47.27
C GLY A 157 -7.48 49.55 -47.04
N ARG A 158 -8.53 50.00 -47.76
CA ARG A 158 -9.09 51.34 -47.61
C ARG A 158 -10.23 51.41 -46.59
N ALA A 159 -10.71 50.29 -46.07
CA ALA A 159 -11.64 50.24 -44.96
C ALA A 159 -11.25 49.21 -43.87
N PRO A 160 -10.14 49.41 -43.14
CA PRO A 160 -9.77 48.54 -42.00
C PRO A 160 -10.78 48.58 -40.84
N GLY A 161 -11.73 49.53 -40.85
CA GLY A 161 -12.75 49.71 -39.82
C GLY A 161 -14.10 49.04 -40.12
N MET A 162 -14.23 48.35 -41.26
CA MET A 162 -15.46 47.62 -41.62
C MET A 162 -15.27 46.10 -41.70
N ASP A 163 -14.04 45.61 -41.69
CA ASP A 163 -13.73 44.21 -41.39
C ASP A 163 -13.77 43.99 -39.89
N VAL A 164 -14.98 43.88 -39.35
CA VAL A 164 -15.19 43.38 -38.00
C VAL A 164 -16.14 42.20 -38.08
N PRO A 165 -15.73 40.97 -37.71
CA PRO A 165 -16.71 39.96 -37.37
C PRO A 165 -17.51 40.51 -36.17
N VAL A 166 -18.78 40.88 -36.41
CA VAL A 166 -19.67 41.68 -35.54
C VAL A 166 -20.01 40.99 -34.19
N THR A 167 -19.35 39.89 -33.84
CA THR A 167 -19.69 39.03 -32.70
C THR A 167 -18.61 38.93 -31.61
N TRP A 168 -17.44 39.58 -31.74
CA TRP A 168 -16.31 39.28 -30.85
C TRP A 168 -16.02 40.30 -29.73
N HIS A 169 -16.30 41.59 -29.88
CA HIS A 169 -15.90 42.58 -28.85
C HIS A 169 -16.68 42.44 -27.53
N SER A 170 -18.00 42.21 -27.58
CA SER A 170 -18.81 41.99 -26.36
C SER A 170 -18.39 40.71 -25.63
N TYR A 171 -18.10 39.65 -26.39
CA TYR A 171 -17.59 38.38 -25.87
C TYR A 171 -16.21 38.56 -25.20
N GLU A 172 -15.28 39.23 -25.87
CA GLU A 172 -13.93 39.52 -25.37
C GLU A 172 -13.96 40.40 -24.12
N SER A 173 -14.75 41.47 -24.11
CA SER A 173 -14.96 42.31 -22.93
C SER A 173 -15.55 41.54 -21.76
N SER A 174 -16.49 40.61 -22.03
CA SER A 174 -17.09 39.76 -21.00
C SER A 174 -16.09 38.77 -20.41
N VAL A 175 -15.29 38.10 -21.26
CA VAL A 175 -14.24 37.18 -20.81
C VAL A 175 -13.16 37.93 -20.03
N ARG A 176 -12.73 39.09 -20.52
CA ARG A 176 -11.77 39.96 -19.83
C ARG A 176 -12.28 40.35 -18.45
N SER A 177 -13.54 40.78 -18.33
CA SER A 177 -14.15 41.09 -17.03
C SER A 177 -14.13 39.90 -16.06
N LEU A 178 -14.40 38.68 -16.55
CA LEU A 178 -14.36 37.48 -15.70
C LEU A 178 -12.93 37.07 -15.30
N LEU A 179 -11.94 37.25 -16.20
CA LEU A 179 -10.53 37.03 -15.87
C LEU A 179 -10.03 38.05 -14.84
N TRP A 180 -10.44 39.31 -14.93
CA TRP A 180 -10.16 40.31 -13.91
C TRP A 180 -10.76 39.93 -12.55
N GLN A 181 -12.03 39.49 -12.54
CA GLN A 181 -12.64 38.98 -11.30
C GLN A 181 -11.87 37.81 -10.70
N LEU A 182 -11.37 36.88 -11.53
CA LEU A 182 -10.54 35.78 -11.04
C LEU A 182 -9.17 36.26 -10.54
N ALA A 183 -8.59 37.31 -11.12
CA ALA A 183 -7.33 37.89 -10.63
C ALA A 183 -7.43 38.48 -9.23
N GLU A 184 -8.61 39.00 -8.87
CA GLU A 184 -8.90 39.45 -7.51
C GLU A 184 -9.21 38.27 -6.58
N LEU A 185 -10.03 37.31 -7.03
CA LEU A 185 -10.51 36.22 -6.20
C LEU A 185 -9.47 35.13 -5.92
N VAL A 186 -8.52 34.86 -6.83
CA VAL A 186 -7.56 33.77 -6.68
C VAL A 186 -6.57 34.01 -5.51
N PRO A 187 -5.93 35.19 -5.39
CA PRO A 187 -5.09 35.50 -4.23
C PRO A 187 -5.88 35.47 -2.91
N GLU A 188 -7.09 36.04 -2.90
CA GLU A 188 -7.96 35.99 -1.72
C GLU A 188 -8.28 34.55 -1.32
N LEU A 189 -8.67 33.70 -2.29
CA LEU A 189 -8.91 32.26 -2.11
C LEU A 189 -7.68 31.53 -1.55
N SER A 190 -6.52 31.75 -2.16
CA SER A 190 -5.24 31.21 -1.74
C SER A 190 -4.95 31.55 -0.27
N GLN A 191 -5.14 32.82 0.09
CA GLN A 191 -4.85 33.32 1.43
C GLN A 191 -5.82 32.77 2.49
N THR A 192 -7.12 32.73 2.22
CA THR A 192 -8.11 32.18 3.16
C THR A 192 -7.89 30.68 3.37
N LEU A 193 -7.60 29.93 2.29
CA LEU A 193 -7.28 28.50 2.40
C LEU A 193 -6.00 28.26 3.19
N SER A 194 -4.96 29.05 2.94
CA SER A 194 -3.70 28.99 3.70
C SER A 194 -3.95 29.25 5.19
N THR A 195 -4.75 30.27 5.49
CA THR A 195 -5.15 30.60 6.86
C THR A 195 -5.95 29.47 7.51
N LEU A 196 -6.90 28.87 6.78
CA LEU A 196 -7.71 27.75 7.25
C LEU A 196 -6.83 26.52 7.56
N HIS A 197 -5.92 26.15 6.65
CA HIS A 197 -5.02 25.01 6.84
C HIS A 197 -4.06 25.25 8.01
N THR A 198 -3.51 26.46 8.12
CA THR A 198 -2.65 26.87 9.25
C THR A 198 -3.41 26.85 10.57
N TYR A 199 -4.66 27.32 10.58
CA TYR A 199 -5.51 27.27 11.77
C TYR A 199 -5.84 25.83 12.17
N ALA A 200 -6.21 24.98 11.19
CA ALA A 200 -6.45 23.56 11.42
C ALA A 200 -5.20 22.88 11.98
N GLU A 201 -4.02 23.22 11.44
CA GLU A 201 -2.74 22.72 11.93
C GLU A 201 -2.51 23.09 13.39
N GLN A 202 -2.67 24.37 13.74
CA GLN A 202 -2.54 24.84 15.12
C GLN A 202 -3.49 24.11 16.06
N ARG A 203 -4.75 23.91 15.65
CA ARG A 203 -5.74 23.16 16.43
C ARG A 203 -5.34 21.69 16.62
N VAL A 204 -4.86 21.02 15.57
CA VAL A 204 -4.39 19.62 15.65
C VAL A 204 -3.16 19.52 16.54
N ARG A 205 -2.20 20.46 16.42
CA ARG A 205 -1.02 20.51 17.31
C ARG A 205 -1.40 20.75 18.76
N LEU A 206 -2.39 21.61 19.04
CA LEU A 206 -2.92 21.79 20.40
C LEU A 206 -3.55 20.50 20.95
N LEU A 207 -4.23 19.71 20.12
CA LEU A 207 -4.76 18.40 20.53
C LEU A 207 -3.64 17.38 20.82
N LEU A 208 -2.54 17.45 20.07
CA LEU A 208 -1.34 16.63 20.30
C LEU A 208 -0.59 17.03 21.56
N THR A 209 -0.50 18.33 21.88
CA THR A 209 0.19 18.82 23.10
C THR A 209 -0.71 18.76 24.35
N GLY A 210 -2.03 18.81 24.16
CA GLY A 210 -3.03 18.71 25.23
C GLY A 210 -3.20 17.29 25.79
N ALA A 211 -4.03 17.17 26.83
CA ALA A 211 -4.20 16.00 27.72
C ALA A 211 -4.42 14.61 27.07
N ILE A 212 -4.57 14.50 25.75
CA ILE A 212 -4.78 13.24 25.03
C ILE A 212 -3.45 12.48 24.81
N CYS A 213 -2.33 13.16 24.52
CA CYS A 213 -1.03 12.49 24.33
C CYS A 213 -0.14 12.46 25.57
N GLY A 214 -0.49 13.19 26.63
CA GLY A 214 0.22 13.11 27.92
C GLY A 214 0.04 11.76 28.64
N LEU A 215 -0.91 10.93 28.18
CA LEU A 215 -1.27 9.65 28.77
C LEU A 215 -0.84 8.44 27.91
N ASP A 216 -0.56 8.61 26.61
CA ASP A 216 -0.12 7.52 25.73
C ASP A 216 0.88 8.00 24.65
N PRO A 217 2.18 7.67 24.78
CA PRO A 217 3.23 8.03 23.83
C PRO A 217 3.02 7.50 22.40
N GLN A 218 2.19 6.47 22.21
CA GLN A 218 1.94 5.91 20.87
C GLN A 218 0.94 6.72 20.05
N LEU A 219 0.04 7.49 20.70
CA LEU A 219 -0.84 8.44 20.00
C LEU A 219 -0.07 9.67 19.50
N ALA A 220 1.03 10.05 20.18
CA ALA A 220 1.86 11.20 19.84
C ALA A 220 2.62 11.03 18.50
N GLN A 221 2.88 9.79 18.07
CA GLN A 221 3.44 9.45 16.75
C GLN A 221 2.39 8.89 15.76
N GLY A 222 1.10 9.12 16.05
CA GLY A 222 -0.01 8.56 15.28
C GLY A 222 -0.43 9.38 14.05
N PRO A 223 -1.55 8.99 13.41
CA PRO A 223 -2.08 9.63 12.21
C PRO A 223 -2.32 11.15 12.33
N LEU A 224 -2.58 11.68 13.54
CA LEU A 224 -2.75 13.12 13.76
C LEU A 224 -1.45 13.92 13.58
N GLN A 225 -0.29 13.34 13.93
CA GLN A 225 0.99 14.02 13.73
C GLN A 225 1.31 14.14 12.24
N VAL A 226 1.07 13.07 11.49
CA VAL A 226 1.19 13.06 10.02
C VAL A 226 0.22 14.06 9.39
N PHE A 227 -1.00 14.19 9.92
CA PHE A 227 -1.97 15.18 9.48
C PHE A 227 -1.45 16.61 9.67
N ALA A 228 -0.93 16.95 10.85
CA ALA A 228 -0.35 18.26 11.12
C ALA A 228 0.84 18.58 10.19
N GLN A 229 1.68 17.59 9.90
CA GLN A 229 2.78 17.74 8.94
C GLN A 229 2.27 18.02 7.51
N HIS A 230 1.20 17.35 7.08
CA HIS A 230 0.59 17.62 5.78
C HIS A 230 -0.07 19.00 5.72
N LEU A 231 -0.71 19.46 6.80
CA LEU A 231 -1.27 20.82 6.87
C LEU A 231 -0.18 21.90 6.84
N HIS A 232 0.97 21.67 7.48
CA HIS A 232 2.08 22.62 7.50
C HIS A 232 2.61 22.98 6.11
N GLY A 233 2.65 22.00 5.21
CA GLY A 233 3.13 22.18 3.83
C GLY A 233 2.12 22.83 2.88
N ASN A 234 1.00 23.39 3.35
CA ASN A 234 -0.10 23.85 2.49
C ASN A 234 0.33 24.91 1.45
N VAL A 235 1.23 25.83 1.84
CA VAL A 235 1.67 26.95 0.98
C VAL A 235 2.33 26.43 -0.29
N ALA A 236 3.07 25.30 -0.21
CA ALA A 236 3.74 24.69 -1.37
C ALA A 236 2.76 24.16 -2.44
N TYR A 237 1.46 24.09 -2.15
CA TYR A 237 0.41 23.71 -3.10
C TYR A 237 -0.46 24.91 -3.52
N LEU A 238 -0.65 25.89 -2.65
CA LEU A 238 -1.46 27.09 -2.92
C LEU A 238 -0.70 28.15 -3.72
N GLN A 239 0.55 28.43 -3.35
CA GLN A 239 1.39 29.44 -4.01
C GLN A 239 1.54 29.17 -5.53
N PRO A 240 1.78 27.93 -6.00
CA PRO A 240 1.85 27.67 -7.44
C PRO A 240 0.56 27.95 -8.21
N ILE A 241 -0.62 27.91 -7.57
CA ILE A 241 -1.89 28.26 -8.23
C ILE A 241 -1.94 29.76 -8.50
N GLU A 242 -1.60 30.55 -7.49
CA GLU A 242 -1.58 32.01 -7.58
C GLU A 242 -0.56 32.49 -8.60
N GLU A 243 0.67 31.99 -8.54
CA GLU A 243 1.74 32.32 -9.48
C GLU A 243 1.38 31.93 -10.92
N ALA A 244 0.83 30.73 -11.13
CA ALA A 244 0.45 30.27 -12.46
C ALA A 244 -0.74 31.05 -13.02
N TYR A 245 -1.71 31.44 -12.18
CA TYR A 245 -2.82 32.28 -12.59
C TYR A 245 -2.34 33.68 -12.96
N GLN A 246 -1.48 34.28 -12.14
CA GLN A 246 -0.95 35.62 -12.39
C GLN A 246 -0.13 35.66 -13.68
N ALA A 247 0.77 34.69 -13.88
CA ALA A 247 1.55 34.59 -15.12
C ALA A 247 0.66 34.41 -16.36
N TYR A 248 -0.41 33.62 -16.23
CA TYR A 248 -1.41 33.45 -17.28
C TYR A 248 -2.17 34.76 -17.57
N PHE A 249 -2.63 35.43 -16.53
CA PHE A 249 -3.35 36.70 -16.62
C PHE A 249 -2.49 37.79 -17.26
N ASP A 250 -1.24 37.94 -16.82
CA ASP A 250 -0.28 38.88 -17.40
C ASP A 250 -0.01 38.57 -18.88
N THR A 251 0.15 37.29 -19.24
CA THR A 251 0.37 36.89 -20.64
C THR A 251 -0.81 37.27 -21.54
N ILE A 252 -2.04 37.11 -21.06
CA ILE A 252 -3.25 37.44 -21.83
C ILE A 252 -3.51 38.94 -21.87
N CYS A 253 -3.39 39.62 -20.75
CA CYS A 253 -3.71 41.04 -20.64
C CYS A 253 -2.61 41.94 -21.23
N GLN A 254 -1.33 41.56 -21.14
CA GLN A 254 -0.21 42.39 -21.63
C GLN A 254 0.13 42.17 -23.11
N ARG A 255 -0.27 41.04 -23.73
CA ARG A 255 0.09 40.73 -25.12
C ARG A 255 -1.00 41.02 -26.15
N GLU A 256 -2.16 41.56 -25.74
CA GLU A 256 -3.31 41.84 -26.64
C GLU A 256 -3.63 40.68 -27.61
N LEU A 257 -3.35 39.43 -27.22
CA LEU A 257 -3.59 38.29 -28.09
C LEU A 257 -5.09 38.00 -28.09
N TYR A 258 -5.76 38.41 -29.17
CA TYR A 258 -7.18 38.23 -29.49
C TYR A 258 -7.63 36.76 -29.59
N ILE A 259 -6.77 35.83 -29.23
CA ILE A 259 -7.03 34.41 -29.32
C ILE A 259 -7.17 33.90 -27.89
N LEU A 260 -8.42 33.94 -27.41
CA LEU A 260 -8.89 33.26 -26.19
C LEU A 260 -8.86 31.74 -26.37
N ASP A 261 -7.76 31.23 -26.89
CA ASP A 261 -7.51 29.81 -26.97
C ASP A 261 -7.03 29.39 -25.59
N GLY A 262 -7.91 28.66 -24.90
CA GLY A 262 -7.41 27.64 -23.99
C GLY A 262 -6.28 26.85 -24.66
N GLY A 263 -5.39 26.24 -23.89
CA GLY A 263 -4.28 25.49 -24.49
C GLY A 263 -3.05 25.45 -23.60
N PRO A 264 -1.82 25.39 -24.18
CA PRO A 264 -0.60 25.18 -23.41
C PRO A 264 -0.31 26.30 -22.40
N THR A 265 -0.83 27.51 -22.61
CA THR A 265 -0.71 28.64 -21.67
C THR A 265 -1.45 28.41 -20.35
N LEU A 266 -2.55 27.64 -20.37
CA LEU A 266 -3.32 27.24 -19.18
C LEU A 266 -2.78 25.98 -18.50
N SER A 267 -1.85 25.25 -19.14
CA SER A 267 -1.31 24.00 -18.62
C SER A 267 -0.64 24.14 -17.25
N PRO A 268 0.18 25.19 -16.97
CA PRO A 268 0.78 25.36 -15.65
C PRO A 268 -0.26 25.53 -14.54
N LEU A 269 -1.28 26.36 -14.79
CA LEU A 269 -2.37 26.59 -13.84
C LEU A 269 -3.21 25.33 -13.61
N SER A 270 -3.55 24.62 -14.69
CA SER A 270 -4.25 23.34 -14.59
C SER A 270 -3.45 22.32 -13.77
N ALA A 271 -2.15 22.22 -13.99
CA ALA A 271 -1.28 21.32 -13.24
C ALA A 271 -1.17 21.70 -11.76
N ALA A 272 -1.03 23.00 -11.45
CA ALA A 272 -1.02 23.50 -10.08
C ALA A 272 -2.31 23.15 -9.34
N LEU A 273 -3.48 23.36 -9.97
CA LEU A 273 -4.75 23.04 -9.35
C LEU A 273 -4.94 21.52 -9.15
N CYS A 274 -4.54 20.69 -10.12
CA CYS A 274 -4.55 19.23 -9.98
C CYS A 274 -3.70 18.74 -8.79
N ARG A 275 -2.52 19.37 -8.58
CA ARG A 275 -1.67 19.07 -7.43
C ARG A 275 -2.36 19.42 -6.12
N TYR A 276 -3.04 20.57 -6.05
CA TYR A 276 -3.79 20.97 -4.87
C TYR A 276 -4.99 20.06 -4.60
N VAL A 277 -5.73 19.67 -5.63
CA VAL A 277 -6.82 18.69 -5.50
C VAL A 277 -6.30 17.35 -4.96
N SER A 278 -5.16 16.87 -5.47
CA SER A 278 -4.51 15.65 -4.97
C SER A 278 -4.09 15.80 -3.50
N TYR A 279 -3.59 16.97 -3.13
CA TYR A 279 -3.28 17.32 -1.74
C TYR A 279 -4.53 17.28 -0.85
N LEU A 280 -5.65 17.87 -1.27
CA LEU A 280 -6.91 17.81 -0.52
C LEU A 280 -7.41 16.37 -0.33
N HIS A 281 -7.35 15.55 -1.38
CA HIS A 281 -7.70 14.12 -1.28
C HIS A 281 -6.79 13.37 -0.31
N LYS A 282 -5.51 13.75 -0.22
CA LYS A 282 -4.57 13.19 0.74
C LYS A 282 -4.92 13.58 2.18
N LEU A 283 -5.50 14.76 2.41
CA LEU A 283 -5.92 15.21 3.74
C LEU A 283 -7.21 14.54 4.23
N LEU A 284 -8.14 14.20 3.32
CA LEU A 284 -9.47 13.67 3.67
C LEU A 284 -9.47 12.49 4.67
N PRO A 285 -8.63 11.44 4.51
CA PRO A 285 -8.59 10.33 5.46
C PRO A 285 -8.24 10.78 6.88
N TYR A 286 -7.33 11.75 7.00
CA TYR A 286 -6.90 12.29 8.29
C TYR A 286 -7.95 13.21 8.91
N VAL A 287 -8.69 13.95 8.08
CA VAL A 287 -9.89 14.67 8.54
C VAL A 287 -10.90 13.67 9.11
N ALA A 288 -11.19 12.56 8.40
CA ALA A 288 -12.11 11.55 8.91
C ALA A 288 -11.65 10.90 10.22
N LEU A 289 -10.35 10.60 10.35
CA LEU A 289 -9.76 10.05 11.57
C LEU A 289 -9.78 11.04 12.74
N SER A 290 -9.45 12.32 12.50
CA SER A 290 -9.46 13.36 13.54
C SER A 290 -10.88 13.66 14.04
N LEU A 291 -11.90 13.58 13.17
CA LEU A 291 -13.30 13.67 13.57
C LEU A 291 -13.74 12.50 14.47
N ARG A 292 -13.16 11.30 14.30
CA ARG A 292 -13.50 10.10 15.10
C ARG A 292 -12.79 10.05 16.46
N ALA A 293 -11.62 10.67 16.61
CA ALA A 293 -10.77 10.56 17.80
C ALA A 293 -11.30 11.24 19.08
N GLY A 294 -12.36 12.06 19.01
CA GLY A 294 -12.89 12.80 20.17
C GLY A 294 -14.13 12.20 20.84
N ALA A 295 -14.29 10.88 20.84
CA ALA A 295 -15.52 10.16 21.27
C ALA A 295 -15.54 9.70 22.74
N SER A 296 -14.76 10.31 23.63
CA SER A 296 -14.53 9.77 24.98
C SER A 296 -15.47 10.30 26.08
N SER A 297 -16.64 10.89 25.76
CA SER A 297 -17.59 11.38 26.78
C SER A 297 -19.07 11.21 26.36
N PRO A 298 -19.90 10.50 27.16
CA PRO A 298 -21.23 10.03 26.75
C PRO A 298 -22.37 11.08 26.76
N THR A 299 -22.17 12.26 27.35
CA THR A 299 -23.23 13.31 27.46
C THR A 299 -23.05 14.48 26.48
N SER A 300 -21.87 14.64 25.89
CA SER A 300 -21.55 15.64 24.85
C SER A 300 -21.69 15.09 23.42
N GLU A 301 -21.95 13.79 23.30
CA GLU A 301 -21.72 12.98 22.10
C GLU A 301 -22.61 13.36 20.91
N VAL A 302 -23.90 13.67 21.12
CA VAL A 302 -24.85 13.90 20.03
C VAL A 302 -24.58 15.20 19.27
N LYS A 303 -24.40 16.32 19.98
CA LYS A 303 -24.10 17.63 19.36
C LYS A 303 -22.72 17.64 18.72
N CYS A 304 -21.72 17.03 19.37
CA CYS A 304 -20.38 16.90 18.79
C CYS A 304 -20.36 16.00 17.56
N HIS A 305 -21.11 14.90 17.57
CA HIS A 305 -21.24 14.01 16.41
C HIS A 305 -21.92 14.72 15.23
N GLU A 306 -23.00 15.47 15.48
CA GLU A 306 -23.68 16.26 14.45
C GLU A 306 -22.77 17.34 13.83
N LEU A 307 -22.02 18.07 14.67
CA LEU A 307 -21.05 19.06 14.20
C LEU A 307 -19.91 18.43 13.39
N ARG A 308 -19.41 17.25 13.80
CA ARG A 308 -18.39 16.50 13.05
C ARG A 308 -18.91 16.00 11.71
N ALA A 309 -20.14 15.51 11.67
CA ALA A 309 -20.78 15.09 10.42
C ALA A 309 -21.00 16.27 9.47
N LYS A 310 -21.45 17.42 10.00
CA LYS A 310 -21.57 18.68 9.25
C LYS A 310 -20.22 19.14 8.69
N LEU A 311 -19.17 19.15 9.51
CA LEU A 311 -17.82 19.52 9.09
C LEU A 311 -17.28 18.57 8.01
N GLY A 312 -17.44 17.25 8.19
CA GLY A 312 -17.08 16.26 7.18
C GLY A 312 -17.80 16.47 5.85
N HIS A 313 -19.10 16.81 5.91
CA HIS A 313 -19.86 17.16 4.70
C HIS A 313 -19.32 18.44 4.04
N VAL A 314 -19.02 19.49 4.81
CA VAL A 314 -18.49 20.76 4.27
C VAL A 314 -17.14 20.53 3.60
N VAL A 315 -16.21 19.84 4.27
CA VAL A 315 -14.89 19.51 3.70
C VAL A 315 -15.05 18.73 2.39
N ASN A 316 -15.89 17.70 2.36
CA ASN A 316 -16.13 16.92 1.14
C ASN A 316 -16.75 17.78 0.01
N ARG A 317 -17.68 18.68 0.34
CA ARG A 317 -18.30 19.61 -0.61
C ARG A 317 -17.26 20.55 -1.24
N VAL A 318 -16.34 21.08 -0.43
CA VAL A 318 -15.23 21.93 -0.89
C VAL A 318 -14.31 21.15 -1.84
N VAL A 319 -13.92 19.91 -1.49
CA VAL A 319 -13.09 19.06 -2.37
C VAL A 319 -13.77 18.83 -3.73
N ILE A 320 -15.06 18.51 -3.73
CA ILE A 320 -15.84 18.30 -4.98
C ILE A 320 -15.88 19.58 -5.84
N LYS A 321 -15.92 20.77 -5.24
CA LYS A 321 -15.85 22.05 -5.97
C LYS A 321 -14.48 22.22 -6.63
N PHE A 322 -13.39 21.93 -5.92
CA PHE A 322 -12.04 21.93 -6.48
C PHE A 322 -11.86 20.90 -7.60
N ASP A 323 -12.43 19.69 -7.48
CA ASP A 323 -12.45 18.69 -8.56
C ASP A 323 -13.16 19.20 -9.82
N LYS A 324 -14.23 19.97 -9.66
CA LYS A 324 -14.94 20.56 -10.79
C LYS A 324 -14.08 21.64 -11.46
N MET A 325 -13.46 22.52 -10.68
CA MET A 325 -12.55 23.55 -11.22
C MET A 325 -11.36 22.93 -11.96
N SER A 326 -10.74 21.90 -11.39
CA SER A 326 -9.63 21.16 -12.01
C SER A 326 -10.04 20.52 -13.34
N ARG A 327 -11.21 19.86 -13.40
CA ARG A 327 -11.73 19.30 -14.66
C ARG A 327 -12.00 20.35 -15.73
N TYR A 328 -12.55 21.50 -15.34
CA TYR A 328 -12.79 22.61 -16.26
C TYR A 328 -11.49 23.19 -16.83
N LEU A 329 -10.48 23.42 -15.99
CA LEU A 329 -9.18 23.91 -16.44
C LEU A 329 -8.43 22.88 -17.29
N LEU A 330 -8.52 21.59 -16.95
CA LEU A 330 -7.93 20.52 -17.76
C LEU A 330 -8.58 20.45 -19.15
N LEU A 331 -9.90 20.61 -19.23
CA LEU A 331 -10.62 20.67 -20.51
C LEU A 331 -10.14 21.85 -21.34
N LEU A 332 -10.00 23.04 -20.73
CA LEU A 332 -9.48 24.23 -21.41
C LEU A 332 -8.02 24.08 -21.82
N SER A 333 -7.20 23.37 -21.05
CA SER A 333 -5.78 23.18 -21.34
C SER A 333 -5.52 22.14 -22.45
N THR A 334 -6.37 21.10 -22.55
CA THR A 334 -6.22 19.99 -23.51
C THR A 334 -6.94 20.23 -24.85
N LYS A 335 -7.94 21.10 -24.87
CA LYS A 335 -8.68 21.52 -26.06
C LYS A 335 -8.39 22.99 -26.35
N GLY A 336 -7.13 23.27 -26.70
CA GLY A 336 -6.86 24.53 -27.34
C GLY A 336 -7.39 24.52 -28.76
N CYS A 337 -8.01 25.61 -29.18
CA CYS A 337 -8.24 25.78 -30.60
C CYS A 337 -6.89 26.09 -31.25
N GLU A 338 -6.72 25.59 -32.47
CA GLU A 338 -5.61 26.04 -33.29
C GLU A 338 -6.02 27.37 -33.94
N PRO A 339 -5.13 28.39 -33.91
CA PRO A 339 -5.38 29.64 -34.62
C PRO A 339 -5.57 29.35 -36.11
N GLY A 340 -6.80 29.51 -36.61
CA GLY A 340 -7.15 29.28 -38.03
C GLY A 340 -8.14 28.15 -38.31
N SER A 341 -8.57 27.36 -37.32
CA SER A 341 -9.64 26.37 -37.53
C SER A 341 -11.02 27.04 -37.51
N ASN A 342 -11.73 27.04 -38.65
CA ASN A 342 -13.13 27.49 -38.78
C ASN A 342 -14.13 26.67 -37.91
N THR A 343 -13.65 25.65 -37.22
CA THR A 343 -14.41 24.79 -36.30
C THR A 343 -14.22 25.14 -34.82
N CYS A 344 -13.44 26.17 -34.48
CA CYS A 344 -13.21 26.54 -33.09
C CYS A 344 -14.49 27.11 -32.44
N ARG A 345 -15.12 26.31 -31.58
CA ARG A 345 -16.24 26.75 -30.73
C ARG A 345 -15.72 27.50 -29.50
N CYS A 346 -15.16 28.69 -29.69
CA CYS A 346 -14.77 29.58 -28.59
C CYS A 346 -15.96 29.87 -27.65
N ALA A 347 -17.20 29.69 -28.09
CA ALA A 347 -18.42 29.80 -27.27
C ALA A 347 -18.37 28.99 -25.95
N GLY A 348 -17.59 27.91 -25.87
CA GLY A 348 -17.40 27.16 -24.63
C GLY A 348 -16.49 27.84 -23.61
N TYR A 349 -15.56 28.69 -24.04
CA TYR A 349 -14.55 29.29 -23.16
C TYR A 349 -15.16 30.27 -22.16
N LEU A 350 -15.99 31.23 -22.61
CA LEU A 350 -16.74 32.14 -21.74
C LEU A 350 -17.64 31.37 -20.75
N ALA A 351 -18.30 30.30 -21.21
CA ALA A 351 -19.13 29.47 -20.34
C ALA A 351 -18.28 28.79 -19.24
N VAL A 352 -17.12 28.24 -19.59
CA VAL A 352 -16.23 27.59 -18.63
C VAL A 352 -15.60 28.59 -17.65
N VAL A 353 -15.10 29.73 -18.12
CA VAL A 353 -14.57 30.80 -17.24
C VAL A 353 -15.67 31.34 -16.33
N GLY A 354 -16.88 31.53 -16.84
CA GLY A 354 -18.04 31.89 -16.03
C GLY A 354 -18.38 30.84 -14.97
N LYS A 355 -18.25 29.54 -15.28
CA LYS A 355 -18.38 28.47 -14.28
C LYS A 355 -17.25 28.49 -13.26
N LEU A 356 -16.01 28.80 -13.65
CA LEU A 356 -14.89 28.92 -12.72
C LEU A 356 -15.12 30.06 -11.74
N VAL A 357 -15.45 31.27 -12.21
CA VAL A 357 -15.86 32.41 -11.35
C VAL A 357 -16.99 32.00 -10.42
N GLY A 358 -18.03 31.34 -10.95
CA GLY A 358 -19.17 30.89 -10.17
C GLY A 358 -18.78 29.89 -9.07
N ILE A 359 -17.86 28.96 -9.34
CA ILE A 359 -17.38 28.01 -8.32
C ILE A 359 -16.52 28.73 -7.28
N THR A 360 -15.63 29.64 -7.69
CA THR A 360 -14.80 30.44 -6.77
C THR A 360 -15.65 31.27 -5.82
N LYS A 361 -16.70 31.94 -6.33
CA LYS A 361 -17.66 32.68 -5.48
C LYS A 361 -18.45 31.75 -4.57
N CYS A 362 -18.89 30.60 -5.08
CA CYS A 362 -19.60 29.61 -4.26
C CYS A 362 -18.69 28.95 -3.20
N LEU A 363 -17.37 28.89 -3.42
CA LEU A 363 -16.41 28.46 -2.39
C LEU A 363 -16.35 29.47 -1.25
N TRP A 364 -16.45 30.77 -1.57
CA TRP A 364 -16.55 31.84 -0.56
C TRP A 364 -17.76 31.68 0.35
N ASP A 365 -18.92 31.29 -0.17
CA ASP A 365 -20.10 31.05 0.67
C ASP A 365 -19.96 29.84 1.62
N ASP A 366 -19.03 28.93 1.34
CA ASP A 366 -18.78 27.74 2.18
C ASP A 366 -17.75 28.01 3.30
N PHE A 367 -16.96 29.10 3.19
CA PHE A 367 -15.98 29.54 4.22
C PHE A 367 -16.62 30.54 5.17
#